data_AF-A0A3N5TWP1-F1
#
_entry.id   AF-A0A3N5TWP1-F1
#
_cell.length_a   1.000
_cell.length_b   1.000
_cell.length_c   1.000
_cell.angle_alpha   90.00
_cell.angle_beta   90.00
_cell.angle_gamma   90.00
#
_symmetry.space_group_name_H-M   'P 1'
#
loop_
_entity.id
_entity.type
_entity.pdbx_description
1 polymer ?
#
loop_
_entity_poly.entity_id
_entity_poly.type
_entity_poly.pdbx_seq_one_letter_code
_entity_poly.pdbx_strand_id
1 'polypeptide(L)'
;NPAYDPYVIAVGGDDTRGTDDPKDDVIPSWQSRGNALRHPDLVAPGKSIISLRDPGSFVDEANPGARVGATRFIKGSGSSQAAAIVSGAVATILEQHPELTPDQVKALLMQTAVPLPNADPVAQGAGLINLHRAREAKLSTVAGAVQTWPRSTGLGSLQLARGSVVTEDDGIVLEGEQTIFGDTWDAASWAASSWDGTSWSGGDWTARTWSGDCWCGSSWSARTWSARTWSGSSWSARTWSGRTWSARTWSGSGWSAGSWGADDAPSALSSGAWASTIWGD
;
A
#
# COMPACT_ATOMS: atom_id res chain seq x y z
N ASN A 1 5.87 5.54 8.21
CA ASN A 1 5.24 5.49 6.87
C ASN A 1 6.31 5.15 5.82
N PRO A 2 6.23 4.00 5.12
CA PRO A 2 7.25 3.59 4.13
C PRO A 2 7.35 4.51 2.91
N ALA A 3 6.28 5.23 2.55
CA ALA A 3 6.32 6.17 1.43
C ALA A 3 7.28 7.35 1.70
N TYR A 4 7.64 7.60 2.97
CA TYR A 4 8.64 8.59 3.38
C TYR A 4 10.05 8.27 2.86
N ASP A 5 10.35 7.00 2.60
CA ASP A 5 11.63 6.61 2.02
C ASP A 5 11.77 7.25 0.62
N PRO A 6 12.78 8.09 0.40
CA PRO A 6 12.95 8.70 -0.91
C PRO A 6 13.36 7.66 -1.96
N TYR A 7 13.89 6.50 -1.59
CA TYR A 7 14.29 5.47 -2.54
C TYR A 7 13.12 4.74 -3.21
N VAL A 8 11.93 4.78 -2.61
CA VAL A 8 10.73 4.21 -3.22
C VAL A 8 10.06 5.20 -4.18
N ILE A 9 9.20 4.69 -5.06
CA ILE A 9 8.27 5.50 -5.84
C ILE A 9 6.99 5.67 -4.99
N ALA A 10 6.84 6.83 -4.34
CA ALA A 10 5.63 7.19 -3.63
C ALA A 10 4.57 7.69 -4.61
N VAL A 11 3.39 7.08 -4.57
CA VAL A 11 2.32 7.32 -5.55
C VAL A 11 1.11 7.91 -4.86
N GLY A 12 0.66 9.06 -5.35
CA GLY A 12 -0.66 9.63 -5.02
C GLY A 12 -1.73 9.17 -6.01
N GLY A 13 -2.99 9.36 -5.65
CA GLY A 13 -4.13 8.99 -6.48
C GLY A 13 -4.96 10.20 -6.90
N ASP A 14 -5.09 10.47 -8.19
CA ASP A 14 -5.96 11.54 -8.68
C ASP A 14 -7.42 11.08 -8.89
N ASP A 15 -8.31 12.05 -9.04
CA ASP A 15 -9.68 11.89 -9.49
C ASP A 15 -9.79 12.32 -10.96
N THR A 16 -9.95 11.33 -11.84
CA THR A 16 -10.04 11.54 -13.28
C THR A 16 -11.35 12.19 -13.73
N ARG A 17 -12.28 12.46 -12.81
CA ARG A 17 -13.65 12.97 -13.09
C ARG A 17 -14.46 12.16 -14.11
N GLY A 18 -14.02 10.95 -14.46
CA GLY A 18 -14.63 10.11 -15.49
C GLY A 18 -14.34 10.57 -16.92
N THR A 19 -13.32 11.41 -17.14
CA THR A 19 -12.88 11.90 -18.45
C THR A 19 -11.51 11.32 -18.83
N ASP A 20 -11.17 11.39 -20.11
CA ASP A 20 -9.84 11.02 -20.63
C ASP A 20 -8.87 12.22 -20.68
N ASP A 21 -9.37 13.47 -20.60
CA ASP A 21 -8.54 14.68 -20.63
C ASP A 21 -8.09 15.02 -19.21
N PRO A 22 -6.79 14.91 -18.86
CA PRO A 22 -6.35 15.11 -17.49
C PRO A 22 -6.41 16.57 -17.00
N LYS A 23 -6.81 17.52 -17.84
CA LYS A 23 -6.90 18.94 -17.45
C LYS A 23 -7.94 19.21 -16.37
N ASP A 24 -8.97 18.37 -16.28
CA ASP A 24 -9.96 18.46 -15.21
C ASP A 24 -9.69 17.49 -14.06
N ASP A 25 -8.58 16.76 -14.05
CA ASP A 25 -8.23 15.92 -12.91
C ASP A 25 -7.90 16.78 -11.68
N VAL A 26 -8.20 16.23 -10.50
CA VAL A 26 -7.86 16.88 -9.22
C VAL A 26 -7.30 15.90 -8.22
N ILE A 27 -6.58 16.42 -7.23
CA ILE A 27 -6.13 15.63 -6.09
C ILE A 27 -7.29 15.53 -5.07
N PRO A 28 -7.77 14.32 -4.76
CA PRO A 28 -8.84 14.12 -3.81
C PRO A 28 -8.35 14.31 -2.36
N SER A 29 -9.25 14.74 -1.48
CA SER A 29 -8.93 15.09 -0.08
C SER A 29 -8.43 13.92 0.78
N TRP A 30 -8.70 12.67 0.37
CA TRP A 30 -8.20 11.48 1.06
C TRP A 30 -6.74 11.17 0.76
N GLN A 31 -6.14 11.78 -0.28
CA GLN A 31 -4.74 11.55 -0.62
C GLN A 31 -3.83 12.23 0.40
N SER A 32 -2.81 11.50 0.85
CA SER A 32 -1.69 12.08 1.58
C SER A 32 -0.95 13.10 0.72
N ARG A 33 -1.01 14.37 1.14
CA ARG A 33 -0.38 15.49 0.46
C ARG A 33 1.15 15.48 0.57
N GLY A 34 1.68 15.11 1.74
CA GLY A 34 3.06 15.36 2.09
C GLY A 34 3.34 16.82 2.49
N ASN A 35 4.62 17.18 2.51
CA ASN A 35 5.14 18.50 2.85
C ASN A 35 6.20 18.94 1.82
N ALA A 36 6.93 20.04 2.10
CA ALA A 36 7.97 20.55 1.19
C ALA A 36 9.22 19.64 1.12
N LEU A 37 9.47 18.81 2.13
CA LEU A 37 10.59 17.88 2.18
C LEU A 37 10.28 16.59 1.43
N ARG A 38 9.05 16.08 1.58
CA ARG A 38 8.63 14.84 0.97
C ARG A 38 7.12 14.80 0.75
N HIS A 39 6.76 14.43 -0.47
CA HIS A 39 5.41 14.31 -1.00
C HIS A 39 5.39 13.16 -2.02
N PRO A 40 4.25 12.75 -2.60
CA PRO A 40 4.24 11.79 -3.69
C PRO A 40 5.20 12.17 -4.82
N ASP A 41 5.87 11.20 -5.42
CA ASP A 41 6.77 11.43 -6.56
C ASP A 41 5.99 11.75 -7.84
N LEU A 42 4.85 11.07 -8.01
CA LEU A 42 3.88 11.30 -9.08
C LEU A 42 2.49 10.79 -8.64
N VAL A 43 1.48 11.04 -9.47
CA VAL A 43 0.12 10.52 -9.26
C VAL A 43 -0.33 9.63 -10.41
N ALA A 44 -1.28 8.75 -10.13
CA ALA A 44 -1.96 7.91 -11.11
C ALA A 44 -3.44 7.76 -10.72
N PRO A 45 -4.32 7.31 -11.64
CA PRO A 45 -5.75 7.23 -11.36
C PRO A 45 -6.03 6.47 -10.06
N GLY A 46 -6.60 7.16 -9.09
CA GLY A 46 -6.76 6.64 -7.73
C GLY A 46 -8.18 6.61 -7.24
N LYS A 47 -9.09 7.39 -7.84
CA LYS A 47 -10.50 7.41 -7.47
C LYS A 47 -11.34 6.53 -8.39
N SER A 48 -12.29 5.81 -7.81
CA SER A 48 -13.30 5.07 -8.57
C SER A 48 -12.74 4.02 -9.54
N ILE A 49 -11.58 3.44 -9.21
CA ILE A 49 -10.93 2.42 -10.03
C ILE A 49 -11.69 1.11 -9.90
N ILE A 50 -12.10 0.56 -11.05
CA ILE A 50 -12.81 -0.71 -11.13
C ILE A 50 -11.75 -1.82 -11.19
N SER A 51 -11.82 -2.75 -10.23
CA SER A 51 -10.93 -3.91 -10.18
C SER A 51 -11.67 -5.15 -9.71
N LEU A 52 -10.96 -6.28 -9.64
CA LEU A 52 -11.50 -7.56 -9.21
C LEU A 52 -12.11 -7.45 -7.82
N ARG A 53 -13.31 -8.00 -7.71
CA ARG A 53 -14.04 -8.16 -6.46
C ARG A 53 -13.64 -9.48 -5.81
N ASP A 54 -13.50 -9.46 -4.49
CA ASP A 54 -13.43 -10.67 -3.66
C ASP A 54 -14.76 -10.85 -2.90
N PRO A 55 -15.68 -11.72 -3.39
CA PRO A 55 -17.01 -11.87 -2.81
C PRO A 55 -16.98 -12.40 -1.37
N GLY A 56 -17.68 -11.73 -0.45
CA GLY A 56 -17.73 -12.13 0.96
C GLY A 56 -16.54 -11.64 1.80
N SER A 57 -15.60 -10.91 1.20
CA SER A 57 -14.61 -10.14 1.95
C SER A 57 -15.30 -9.02 2.74
N PHE A 58 -14.68 -8.58 3.84
CA PHE A 58 -15.19 -7.46 4.64
C PHE A 58 -15.46 -6.21 3.78
N VAL A 59 -14.53 -5.88 2.87
CA VAL A 59 -14.67 -4.72 1.96
C VAL A 59 -15.87 -4.91 1.04
N ASP A 60 -16.09 -6.11 0.50
CA ASP A 60 -17.24 -6.39 -0.36
C ASP A 60 -18.58 -6.35 0.37
N GLU A 61 -18.66 -6.93 1.57
CA GLU A 61 -19.90 -6.97 2.36
C GLU A 61 -20.26 -5.60 2.93
N ALA A 62 -19.26 -4.82 3.37
CA ALA A 62 -19.46 -3.48 3.89
C ALA A 62 -19.85 -2.45 2.80
N ASN A 63 -19.60 -2.75 1.52
CA ASN A 63 -19.72 -1.78 0.43
C ASN A 63 -20.51 -2.32 -0.79
N PRO A 64 -21.77 -2.74 -0.62
CA PRO A 64 -22.55 -3.33 -1.71
C PRO A 64 -22.80 -2.36 -2.87
N GLY A 65 -22.90 -1.05 -2.61
CA GLY A 65 -23.10 -0.02 -3.63
C GLY A 65 -21.89 0.22 -4.53
N ALA A 66 -20.70 -0.26 -4.14
CA ALA A 66 -19.50 -0.15 -4.95
C ALA A 66 -19.33 -1.29 -5.96
N ARG A 67 -20.19 -2.32 -5.90
CA ARG A 67 -20.16 -3.46 -6.82
C ARG A 67 -20.50 -2.98 -8.23
N VAL A 68 -19.75 -3.45 -9.21
CA VAL A 68 -19.94 -3.13 -10.62
C VAL A 68 -20.35 -4.38 -11.37
N GLY A 69 -21.54 -4.32 -11.98
CA GLY A 69 -22.17 -5.48 -12.62
C GLY A 69 -22.60 -6.54 -11.62
N ALA A 70 -22.85 -7.76 -12.10
CA ALA A 70 -23.50 -8.80 -11.30
C ALA A 70 -22.58 -9.47 -10.24
N THR A 71 -21.29 -9.66 -10.53
CA THR A 71 -20.46 -10.54 -9.67
C THR A 71 -18.97 -10.23 -9.60
N ARG A 72 -18.36 -9.65 -10.64
CA ARG A 72 -16.91 -9.75 -10.86
C ARG A 72 -16.09 -8.56 -10.38
N PHE A 73 -16.68 -7.37 -10.32
CA PHE A 73 -15.93 -6.15 -10.11
C PHE A 73 -16.47 -5.31 -8.96
N ILE A 74 -15.57 -4.54 -8.36
CA ILE A 74 -15.87 -3.54 -7.34
C ILE A 74 -15.05 -2.29 -7.64
N LYS A 75 -15.63 -1.13 -7.34
CA LYS A 75 -15.02 0.18 -7.47
C LYS A 75 -14.36 0.58 -6.16
N GLY A 76 -13.07 0.90 -6.18
CA GLY A 76 -12.33 1.38 -5.02
C GLY A 76 -11.67 2.73 -5.27
N SER A 77 -11.42 3.48 -4.18
CA SER A 77 -10.60 4.70 -4.25
C SER A 77 -9.49 4.65 -3.19
N GLY A 78 -8.32 5.13 -3.55
CA GLY A 78 -7.17 5.21 -2.66
C GLY A 78 -5.84 5.30 -3.42
N SER A 79 -4.79 5.71 -2.71
CA SER A 79 -3.42 5.64 -3.21
C SER A 79 -2.97 4.21 -3.47
N SER A 80 -3.60 3.21 -2.84
CA SER A 80 -3.36 1.78 -3.13
C SER A 80 -3.68 1.41 -4.58
N GLN A 81 -4.78 1.93 -5.12
CA GLN A 81 -5.19 1.71 -6.51
C GLN A 81 -4.20 2.37 -7.47
N ALA A 82 -3.83 3.63 -7.19
CA ALA A 82 -2.84 4.34 -7.97
C ALA A 82 -1.46 3.65 -7.94
N ALA A 83 -1.02 3.17 -6.78
CA ALA A 83 0.23 2.42 -6.63
C ALA A 83 0.23 1.12 -7.45
N ALA A 84 -0.91 0.42 -7.51
CA ALA A 84 -1.05 -0.77 -8.35
C ALA A 84 -0.94 -0.43 -9.86
N ILE A 85 -1.54 0.68 -10.30
CA ILE A 85 -1.39 1.16 -11.69
C ILE A 85 0.07 1.47 -12.00
N VAL A 86 0.76 2.22 -11.13
CA VAL A 86 2.18 2.53 -11.33
C VAL A 86 3.05 1.28 -11.31
N SER A 87 2.73 0.28 -10.49
CA SER A 87 3.44 -1.00 -10.48
C SER A 87 3.30 -1.76 -11.81
N GLY A 88 2.11 -1.78 -12.41
CA GLY A 88 1.90 -2.33 -13.76
C GLY A 88 2.63 -1.54 -14.85
N ALA A 89 2.67 -0.21 -14.71
CA ALA A 89 3.44 0.66 -15.60
C ALA A 89 4.95 0.38 -15.52
N VAL A 90 5.50 0.24 -14.32
CA VAL A 90 6.90 -0.14 -14.09
C VAL A 90 7.20 -1.52 -14.68
N ALA A 91 6.31 -2.50 -14.49
CA ALA A 91 6.48 -3.83 -15.10
C ALA A 91 6.55 -3.75 -16.63
N THR A 92 5.70 -2.92 -17.26
CA THR A 92 5.71 -2.71 -18.71
C THR A 92 7.01 -2.03 -19.18
N ILE A 93 7.52 -1.06 -18.42
CA ILE A 93 8.80 -0.40 -18.71
C ILE A 93 9.95 -1.41 -18.63
N LEU A 94 9.99 -2.23 -17.58
CA LEU A 94 11.05 -3.22 -17.37
C LEU A 94 10.95 -4.42 -18.33
N GLU A 95 9.76 -4.72 -18.86
CA GLU A 95 9.61 -5.70 -19.95
C GLU A 95 10.32 -5.23 -21.22
N GLN A 96 10.27 -3.92 -21.52
CA GLN A 96 10.93 -3.34 -22.69
C GLN A 96 12.41 -3.02 -22.44
N HIS A 97 12.74 -2.63 -21.21
CA HIS A 97 14.05 -2.15 -20.80
C HIS A 97 14.51 -2.81 -19.48
N PRO A 98 14.82 -4.12 -19.51
CA PRO A 98 15.21 -4.88 -18.32
C PRO A 98 16.53 -4.40 -17.70
N GLU A 99 17.31 -3.60 -18.43
CA GLU A 99 18.56 -2.99 -17.97
C GLU A 99 18.39 -1.77 -17.06
N LEU A 100 17.21 -1.16 -17.01
CA LEU A 100 16.99 0.04 -16.22
C LEU A 100 17.10 -0.23 -14.72
N THR A 101 17.82 0.64 -14.02
CA THR A 101 17.87 0.59 -12.56
C THR A 101 16.59 1.19 -11.95
N PRO A 102 16.27 0.88 -10.67
CA PRO A 102 15.13 1.50 -9.99
C PRO A 102 15.15 3.04 -10.02
N ASP A 103 16.33 3.64 -9.88
CA ASP A 103 16.51 5.10 -9.91
C ASP A 103 16.20 5.66 -11.31
N GLN A 104 16.62 4.96 -12.37
CA GLN A 104 16.33 5.35 -13.75
C GLN A 104 14.84 5.21 -14.08
N VAL A 105 14.18 4.15 -13.60
CA VAL A 105 12.74 3.97 -13.74
C VAL A 105 11.98 5.09 -13.04
N LYS A 106 12.34 5.40 -11.79
CA LYS A 106 11.73 6.50 -11.03
C LYS A 106 11.91 7.84 -11.76
N ALA A 107 13.13 8.14 -12.21
CA ALA A 107 13.42 9.36 -12.95
C ALA A 107 12.64 9.44 -14.28
N LEU A 108 12.52 8.33 -15.01
CA LEU A 108 11.77 8.26 -16.27
C LEU A 108 10.30 8.59 -16.04
N LEU A 109 9.67 7.95 -15.05
CA LEU A 109 8.26 8.19 -14.70
C LEU A 109 8.02 9.63 -14.28
N MET A 110 8.88 10.20 -13.43
CA MET A 110 8.75 11.58 -12.98
C MET A 110 9.00 12.58 -14.13
N GLN A 111 10.00 12.34 -14.98
CA GLN A 111 10.33 13.22 -16.11
C GLN A 111 9.21 13.25 -17.16
N THR A 112 8.47 12.15 -17.30
CA THR A 112 7.46 12.00 -18.36
C THR A 112 6.04 12.26 -17.88
N ALA A 113 5.84 12.41 -16.57
CA ALA A 113 4.59 12.80 -15.95
C ALA A 113 4.06 14.14 -16.50
N VAL A 114 2.74 14.30 -16.47
CA VAL A 114 2.04 15.50 -16.95
C VAL A 114 1.47 16.26 -15.76
N PRO A 115 1.93 17.50 -15.50
CA PRO A 115 1.36 18.31 -14.43
C PRO A 115 -0.14 18.52 -14.62
N LEU A 116 -0.88 18.38 -13.52
CA LEU A 116 -2.30 18.63 -13.44
C LEU A 116 -2.52 20.13 -13.13
N PRO A 117 -3.12 20.91 -14.05
CA PRO A 117 -3.11 22.38 -13.98
C PRO A 117 -3.93 22.95 -12.81
N ASN A 118 -4.93 22.20 -12.34
CA ASN A 118 -5.87 22.64 -11.30
C ASN A 118 -5.67 21.89 -9.97
N ALA A 119 -4.56 21.18 -9.83
CA ALA A 119 -4.23 20.36 -8.66
C ALA A 119 -3.22 21.05 -7.72
N ASP A 120 -3.20 20.64 -6.45
CA ASP A 120 -2.17 21.08 -5.50
C ASP A 120 -0.77 20.69 -6.04
N PRO A 121 0.16 21.65 -6.21
CA PRO A 121 1.47 21.40 -6.80
C PRO A 121 2.38 20.52 -5.94
N VAL A 122 2.17 20.45 -4.63
CA VAL A 122 2.91 19.54 -3.74
C VAL A 122 2.30 18.14 -3.81
N ALA A 123 0.97 18.04 -3.72
CA ALA A 123 0.31 16.75 -3.65
C ALA A 123 0.43 15.94 -4.95
N GLN A 124 0.52 16.60 -6.11
CA GLN A 124 0.63 15.93 -7.40
C GLN A 124 2.04 15.42 -7.73
N GLY A 125 3.06 15.82 -6.97
CA GLY A 125 4.45 15.52 -7.30
C GLY A 125 4.84 16.03 -8.69
N ALA A 126 5.42 15.16 -9.51
CA ALA A 126 5.74 15.46 -10.91
C ALA A 126 4.51 15.55 -11.84
N GLY A 127 3.32 15.13 -11.37
CA GLY A 127 2.08 15.10 -12.12
C GLY A 127 1.57 13.68 -12.40
N LEU A 128 0.60 13.58 -13.29
CA LEU A 128 -0.04 12.33 -13.68
C LEU A 128 0.90 11.46 -14.53
N ILE A 129 0.98 10.17 -14.20
CA ILE A 129 1.76 9.18 -14.96
C ILE A 129 1.39 9.21 -16.46
N ASN A 130 2.40 9.11 -17.33
CA ASN A 130 2.18 9.06 -18.78
C ASN A 130 3.09 8.02 -19.45
N LEU A 131 2.56 6.81 -19.61
CA LEU A 131 3.28 5.69 -20.23
C LEU A 131 3.63 5.92 -21.70
N HIS A 132 2.82 6.68 -22.43
CA HIS A 132 3.10 7.00 -23.82
C HIS A 132 4.36 7.87 -23.94
N ARG A 133 4.45 8.94 -23.13
CA ARG A 133 5.65 9.77 -23.03
C ARG A 133 6.85 9.00 -22.51
N ALA A 134 6.66 8.12 -21.52
CA ALA A 134 7.72 7.26 -21.00
C ALA A 134 8.32 6.36 -22.09
N ARG A 135 7.47 5.76 -22.93
CA ARG A 135 7.88 4.91 -24.07
C ARG A 135 8.63 5.71 -25.16
N GLU A 136 8.27 6.97 -25.38
CA GLU A 136 8.89 7.80 -26.43
C GLU A 136 10.15 8.56 -25.94
N ALA A 137 10.37 8.61 -24.63
CA ALA A 137 11.51 9.28 -24.05
C ALA A 137 12.83 8.57 -24.41
N LYS A 138 13.86 9.36 -24.68
CA LYS A 138 15.21 8.83 -24.95
C LYS A 138 15.83 8.41 -23.62
N LEU A 139 16.17 7.14 -23.43
CA LEU A 139 16.78 6.66 -22.17
C LEU A 139 18.08 7.38 -21.77
N SER A 140 18.78 8.02 -22.72
CA SER A 140 19.91 8.90 -22.43
C SER A 140 19.56 10.05 -21.48
N THR A 141 18.30 10.47 -21.38
CA THR A 141 17.85 11.53 -20.45
C THR A 141 17.85 11.08 -18.99
N VAL A 142 17.82 9.76 -18.74
CA VAL A 142 17.83 9.19 -17.39
C VAL A 142 19.08 8.36 -17.10
N ALA A 143 20.01 8.22 -18.04
CA ALA A 143 21.20 7.37 -17.89
C ALA A 143 22.01 7.64 -16.61
N GLY A 144 22.12 8.91 -16.19
CA GLY A 144 22.82 9.33 -14.97
C GLY A 144 21.94 9.44 -13.72
N ALA A 145 20.67 9.01 -13.76
CA ALA A 145 19.77 9.11 -12.62
C ALA A 145 20.21 8.16 -11.49
N VAL A 146 20.59 8.76 -10.36
CA VAL A 146 20.97 8.06 -9.12
C VAL A 146 20.45 8.85 -7.92
N GLN A 147 19.84 8.16 -6.96
CA GLN A 147 19.35 8.77 -5.72
C GLN A 147 20.47 8.84 -4.67
N THR A 148 20.74 10.03 -4.14
CA THR A 148 21.88 10.32 -3.25
C THR A 148 21.49 10.56 -1.79
N TRP A 149 20.27 10.16 -1.40
CA TRP A 149 19.76 10.34 -0.05
C TRP A 149 20.55 9.49 0.98
N PRO A 150 20.67 9.93 2.24
CA PRO A 150 21.20 9.07 3.29
C PRO A 150 20.38 7.78 3.37
N ARG A 151 21.05 6.62 3.28
CA ARG A 151 20.37 5.33 3.42
C ARG A 151 19.88 5.14 4.86
N SER A 152 18.67 4.61 4.99
CA SER A 152 18.12 4.23 6.29
C SER A 152 19.00 3.16 6.95
N THR A 153 19.32 3.36 8.23
CA THR A 153 20.08 2.41 9.04
C THR A 153 19.17 1.40 9.75
N GLY A 154 17.86 1.65 9.79
CA GLY A 154 16.92 0.88 10.61
C GLY A 154 16.99 1.14 12.12
N LEU A 155 17.87 2.05 12.57
CA LEU A 155 18.13 2.33 13.99
C LEU A 155 17.19 3.37 14.61
N GLY A 156 16.09 3.70 13.91
CA GLY A 156 15.15 4.74 14.34
C GLY A 156 14.30 4.37 15.55
N SER A 157 13.67 5.39 16.14
CA SER A 157 12.67 5.22 17.20
C SER A 157 11.43 4.49 16.68
N LEU A 158 10.97 3.51 17.45
CA LEU A 158 9.73 2.81 17.17
C LEU A 158 8.53 3.72 17.41
N GLN A 159 8.55 4.57 18.43
CA GLN A 159 7.46 5.52 18.69
C GLN A 159 7.28 6.50 17.54
N LEU A 160 8.36 7.07 17.01
CA LEU A 160 8.29 7.95 15.84
C LEU A 160 7.76 7.21 14.61
N ALA A 161 8.11 5.93 14.44
CA ALA A 161 7.62 5.12 13.33
C ALA A 161 6.11 4.81 13.40
N ARG A 162 5.50 4.78 14.60
CA ARG A 162 4.05 4.60 14.81
C ARG A 162 3.24 5.78 14.26
N GLY A 163 3.81 6.98 14.26
CA GLY A 163 3.10 8.19 13.84
C GLY A 163 1.99 8.59 14.83
N SER A 164 0.94 9.24 14.32
CA SER A 164 -0.15 9.78 15.15
C SER A 164 -1.26 8.79 15.47
N VAL A 165 -1.24 7.59 14.88
CA VAL A 165 -2.23 6.54 15.12
C VAL A 165 -1.57 5.41 15.88
N VAL A 166 -1.97 5.27 17.15
CA VAL A 166 -1.47 4.25 18.06
C VAL A 166 -2.58 3.27 18.38
N THR A 167 -2.22 2.00 18.54
CA THR A 167 -3.16 0.93 18.91
C THR A 167 -3.47 1.04 20.41
N GLU A 168 -4.73 0.86 20.79
CA GLU A 168 -5.17 0.77 22.17
C GLU A 168 -5.83 -0.59 22.39
N ASP A 169 -5.55 -1.21 23.54
CA ASP A 169 -6.24 -2.42 24.03
C ASP A 169 -6.61 -2.25 25.50
N ASP A 170 -7.89 -2.43 25.83
CA ASP A 170 -8.44 -2.26 27.19
C ASP A 170 -7.99 -0.96 27.93
N GLY A 171 -7.89 0.16 27.21
CA GLY A 171 -7.46 1.44 27.77
C GLY A 171 -5.94 1.63 27.89
N ILE A 172 -5.14 0.64 27.48
CA ILE A 172 -3.68 0.71 27.40
C ILE A 172 -3.29 1.09 25.98
N VAL A 173 -2.70 2.27 25.83
CA VAL A 173 -2.18 2.75 24.54
C VAL A 173 -0.78 2.18 24.31
N LEU A 174 -0.54 1.66 23.11
CA LEU A 174 0.78 1.19 22.69
C LEU A 174 1.67 2.36 22.30
N GLU A 175 2.41 2.87 23.27
CA GLU A 175 3.30 4.02 23.14
C GLU A 175 4.72 3.75 23.69
N GLY A 176 5.67 4.59 23.28
CA GLY A 176 7.07 4.52 23.67
C GLY A 176 7.90 3.53 22.85
N GLU A 177 9.15 3.36 23.28
CA GLU A 177 10.12 2.44 22.68
C GLU A 177 9.89 1.00 23.18
N GLN A 178 8.70 0.48 22.90
CA GLN A 178 8.31 -0.88 23.25
C GLN A 178 7.57 -1.58 22.11
N THR A 179 7.76 -2.89 21.99
CA THR A 179 7.04 -3.74 21.05
C THR A 179 5.58 -3.90 21.46
N ILE A 180 4.76 -4.53 20.60
CA ILE A 180 3.38 -4.88 20.94
C ILE A 180 3.26 -5.79 22.17
N PHE A 181 4.37 -6.40 22.60
CA PHE A 181 4.41 -7.28 23.76
C PHE A 181 4.91 -6.61 25.04
N GLY A 182 5.19 -5.31 25.00
CA GLY A 182 5.75 -4.56 26.13
C GLY A 182 7.26 -4.77 26.35
N ASP A 183 7.95 -5.50 25.47
CA ASP A 183 9.41 -5.58 25.52
C ASP A 183 10.02 -4.26 25.02
N THR A 184 11.13 -3.84 25.64
CA THR A 184 11.91 -2.69 25.17
C THR A 184 12.35 -2.88 23.72
N TRP A 185 12.21 -1.82 22.92
CA TRP A 185 12.69 -1.79 21.55
C TRP A 185 14.22 -1.71 21.49
N ASP A 186 14.84 -2.71 20.86
CA ASP A 186 16.25 -2.69 20.49
C ASP A 186 16.39 -2.54 18.97
N ALA A 187 16.56 -1.29 18.54
CA ALA A 187 16.69 -0.95 17.13
C ALA A 187 17.93 -1.59 16.48
N ALA A 188 19.02 -1.81 17.23
CA ALA A 188 20.24 -2.40 16.69
C ALA A 188 20.06 -3.88 16.39
N SER A 189 19.47 -4.63 17.33
CA SER A 189 19.11 -6.04 17.14
C SER A 189 18.10 -6.21 16.01
N TRP A 190 17.08 -5.34 15.97
CA TRP A 190 16.08 -5.33 14.90
C TRP A 190 16.69 -5.07 13.51
N ALA A 191 17.52 -4.04 13.39
CA ALA A 191 18.12 -3.65 12.12
C ALA A 191 19.08 -4.74 11.61
N ALA A 192 19.91 -5.31 12.48
CA ALA A 192 20.80 -6.42 12.12
C ALA A 192 20.00 -7.64 11.62
N SER A 193 19.00 -8.06 12.39
CA SER A 193 18.16 -9.21 12.02
C SER A 193 17.37 -8.95 10.73
N SER A 194 16.93 -7.71 10.50
CA SER A 194 16.20 -7.35 9.28
C SER A 194 17.10 -7.35 8.04
N TRP A 195 18.35 -6.89 8.17
CA TRP A 195 19.34 -6.95 7.09
C TRP A 195 19.72 -8.38 6.74
N ASP A 196 19.79 -9.27 7.72
CA ASP A 196 20.08 -10.68 7.51
C ASP A 196 18.85 -11.49 7.04
N GLY A 197 17.67 -10.86 6.93
CA GLY A 197 16.42 -11.54 6.59
C GLY A 197 15.92 -12.52 7.65
N THR A 198 16.38 -12.37 8.90
CA THR A 198 16.06 -13.25 10.03
C THR A 198 15.15 -12.61 11.07
N SER A 199 14.77 -11.33 10.90
CA SER A 199 13.85 -10.64 11.80
C SER A 199 12.44 -11.25 11.84
N TRP A 200 12.10 -12.01 10.80
CA TRP A 200 10.96 -12.91 10.72
C TRP A 200 11.41 -14.23 10.11
N SER A 201 11.63 -15.26 10.94
CA SER A 201 12.03 -16.59 10.47
C SER A 201 11.22 -17.67 11.17
N GLY A 202 10.60 -18.58 10.41
CA GLY A 202 9.82 -19.69 11.00
C GLY A 202 8.61 -19.24 11.84
N GLY A 203 8.14 -18.01 11.67
CA GLY A 203 7.10 -17.43 12.54
C GLY A 203 7.66 -16.78 13.81
N ASP A 204 8.97 -16.75 14.03
CA ASP A 204 9.60 -15.99 15.11
C ASP A 204 9.83 -14.53 14.70
N TRP A 205 9.36 -13.61 15.54
CA TRP A 205 9.63 -12.18 15.46
C TRP A 205 10.14 -11.69 16.81
N THR A 206 11.28 -10.99 16.82
CA THR A 206 11.94 -10.51 18.05
C THR A 206 12.05 -11.60 19.13
N ALA A 207 12.51 -12.79 18.75
CA ALA A 207 12.63 -13.97 19.63
C ALA A 207 11.30 -14.50 20.21
N ARG A 208 10.15 -14.16 19.62
CA ARG A 208 8.83 -14.67 20.00
C ARG A 208 8.14 -15.34 18.81
N THR A 209 7.67 -16.58 19.00
CA THR A 209 6.96 -17.35 17.95
C THR A 209 5.50 -16.94 17.83
N TRP A 210 5.11 -16.41 16.66
CA TRP A 210 3.74 -16.02 16.28
C TRP A 210 2.87 -17.21 15.80
N SER A 211 3.48 -18.38 15.60
CA SER A 211 2.92 -19.71 15.25
C SER A 211 2.81 -20.09 13.74
N GLY A 212 3.30 -21.31 13.44
CA GLY A 212 3.16 -22.09 12.20
C GLY A 212 4.38 -22.04 11.26
N ASP A 213 5.30 -23.00 11.37
CA ASP A 213 6.65 -23.04 10.75
C ASP A 213 6.77 -22.91 9.21
N CYS A 214 5.73 -22.59 8.45
CA CYS A 214 5.89 -22.30 7.03
C CYS A 214 4.68 -21.61 6.36
N TRP A 215 4.97 -20.75 5.38
CA TRP A 215 4.10 -20.43 4.24
C TRP A 215 4.08 -21.59 3.21
N CYS A 216 4.04 -22.83 3.68
CA CYS A 216 4.05 -24.02 2.83
C CYS A 216 2.68 -24.71 2.88
N GLY A 217 1.79 -24.25 2.00
CA GLY A 217 0.49 -24.88 1.81
C GLY A 217 -0.23 -24.25 0.64
N SER A 218 -0.28 -24.96 -0.49
CA SER A 218 -1.12 -24.67 -1.65
C SER A 218 -2.63 -24.84 -1.37
N SER A 219 -3.05 -24.65 -0.13
CA SER A 219 -4.45 -24.76 0.29
C SER A 219 -4.69 -23.90 1.53
N TRP A 220 -5.48 -22.84 1.36
CA TRP A 220 -6.03 -22.00 2.43
C TRP A 220 -7.08 -22.78 3.25
N SER A 221 -6.69 -23.87 3.90
CA SER A 221 -7.50 -24.48 4.95
C SER A 221 -7.12 -23.83 6.26
N ALA A 222 -7.97 -22.91 6.74
CA ALA A 222 -7.86 -22.25 8.03
C ALA A 222 -7.55 -23.25 9.15
N ARG A 223 -6.29 -23.28 9.59
CA ARG A 223 -5.93 -23.92 10.85
C ARG A 223 -6.10 -22.86 11.93
N THR A 224 -7.18 -23.03 12.68
CA THR A 224 -7.50 -22.39 13.96
C THR A 224 -6.25 -22.08 14.78
N TRP A 225 -6.05 -20.79 15.05
CA TRP A 225 -5.16 -20.26 16.08
C TRP A 225 -5.41 -21.02 17.37
N SER A 226 -4.54 -21.97 17.68
CA SER A 226 -4.67 -22.81 18.86
C SER A 226 -4.11 -22.02 20.04
N ALA A 227 -5.01 -21.49 20.86
CA ALA A 227 -4.69 -20.78 22.10
C ALA A 227 -3.64 -21.54 22.93
N ARG A 228 -2.58 -20.85 23.37
CA ARG A 228 -1.75 -21.27 24.50
C ARG A 228 -1.49 -20.12 25.46
N THR A 229 -1.43 -20.53 26.72
CA THR A 229 -1.53 -19.78 27.96
C THR A 229 -0.27 -18.94 28.21
N TRP A 230 -0.46 -17.66 28.52
CA TRP A 230 0.62 -16.69 28.76
C TRP A 230 1.07 -16.76 30.22
N SER A 231 2.28 -17.28 30.48
CA SER A 231 2.92 -17.19 31.80
C SER A 231 3.76 -15.92 31.88
N GLY A 232 3.11 -14.81 32.20
CA GLY A 232 3.75 -13.53 32.50
C GLY A 232 2.77 -12.70 33.30
N SER A 233 3.02 -12.58 34.61
CA SER A 233 2.12 -11.95 35.58
C SER A 233 1.95 -10.46 35.30
N SER A 234 0.97 -10.09 34.44
CA SER A 234 0.21 -8.82 34.41
C SER A 234 -0.79 -8.71 33.24
N TRP A 235 -1.02 -9.76 32.45
CA TRP A 235 -2.09 -9.77 31.45
C TRP A 235 -3.09 -10.89 31.77
N SER A 236 -4.23 -10.53 32.37
CA SER A 236 -5.33 -11.45 32.62
C SER A 236 -5.84 -12.02 31.30
N ALA A 237 -5.61 -13.33 31.11
CA ALA A 237 -6.01 -14.09 29.94
C ALA A 237 -7.47 -13.86 29.54
N ARG A 238 -7.70 -13.47 28.29
CA ARG A 238 -8.99 -13.65 27.60
C ARG A 238 -8.79 -14.52 26.37
N THR A 239 -9.60 -15.57 26.31
CA THR A 239 -9.74 -16.46 25.16
C THR A 239 -10.34 -15.65 24.01
N TRP A 240 -9.64 -15.59 22.87
CA TRP A 240 -10.22 -15.05 21.64
C TRP A 240 -11.29 -16.03 21.17
N SER A 241 -12.56 -15.77 21.54
CA SER A 241 -13.68 -16.51 20.98
C SER A 241 -13.81 -16.13 19.51
N GLY A 242 -13.41 -17.06 18.63
CA GLY A 242 -13.47 -16.91 17.20
C GLY A 242 -14.90 -16.60 16.75
N ARG A 243 -15.10 -15.40 16.21
CA ARG A 243 -16.17 -15.11 15.26
C ARG A 243 -15.54 -14.95 13.88
N THR A 244 -15.39 -16.11 13.25
CA THR A 244 -15.55 -16.38 11.81
C THR A 244 -14.79 -15.47 10.84
N TRP A 245 -13.51 -15.79 10.65
CA TRP A 245 -12.93 -15.74 9.31
C TRP A 245 -13.37 -17.01 8.58
N SER A 246 -14.51 -16.97 7.88
CA SER A 246 -14.97 -18.09 7.05
C SER A 246 -14.18 -18.14 5.76
N ALA A 247 -12.98 -18.74 5.79
CA ALA A 247 -12.26 -19.13 4.59
C ALA A 247 -13.07 -20.23 3.87
N ARG A 248 -13.79 -19.86 2.80
CA ARG A 248 -14.35 -20.83 1.85
C ARG A 248 -13.35 -21.05 0.73
N THR A 249 -13.12 -22.33 0.46
CA THR A 249 -12.10 -22.89 -0.43
C THR A 249 -12.37 -22.52 -1.88
N TRP A 250 -11.35 -22.06 -2.61
CA TRP A 250 -11.42 -21.81 -4.06
C TRP A 250 -10.98 -23.05 -4.82
N SER A 251 -11.84 -23.57 -5.70
CA SER A 251 -11.45 -24.45 -6.80
C SER A 251 -11.55 -23.63 -8.08
N GLY A 252 -10.42 -23.50 -8.77
CA GLY A 252 -10.32 -22.70 -9.99
C GLY A 252 -10.96 -23.38 -11.19
N SER A 253 -11.43 -22.58 -12.16
CA SER A 253 -11.42 -22.90 -13.59
C SER A 253 -11.94 -21.71 -14.41
N GLY A 254 -11.21 -21.37 -15.48
CA GLY A 254 -11.79 -21.02 -16.77
C GLY A 254 -12.14 -19.56 -17.05
N TRP A 255 -11.36 -18.93 -17.93
CA TRP A 255 -11.66 -17.67 -18.59
C TRP A 255 -12.74 -17.82 -19.66
N SER A 256 -13.54 -16.78 -19.90
CA SER A 256 -13.94 -16.35 -21.26
C SER A 256 -14.51 -14.93 -21.24
N ALA A 257 -14.15 -14.15 -22.25
CA ALA A 257 -14.50 -12.74 -22.42
C ALA A 257 -15.88 -12.58 -23.08
N GLY A 258 -16.59 -11.51 -22.70
CA GLY A 258 -17.83 -11.06 -23.31
C GLY A 258 -18.07 -9.59 -22.92
N SER A 259 -18.48 -8.79 -23.88
CA SER A 259 -18.25 -7.34 -23.99
C SER A 259 -19.51 -6.48 -23.80
N TRP A 260 -19.28 -5.18 -23.49
CA TRP A 260 -20.19 -4.01 -23.49
C TRP A 260 -21.34 -4.02 -22.46
N GLY A 261 -21.91 -2.90 -21.95
CA GLY A 261 -21.78 -1.47 -22.23
C GLY A 261 -22.39 -0.66 -21.06
N ALA A 262 -22.23 0.65 -21.10
CA ALA A 262 -22.48 1.61 -20.00
C ALA A 262 -23.97 1.78 -19.65
N ASP A 263 -24.27 2.03 -18.37
CA ASP A 263 -24.77 3.33 -17.89
C ASP A 263 -25.20 3.27 -16.40
N ASP A 264 -24.97 4.40 -15.73
CA ASP A 264 -25.45 4.89 -14.42
C ASP A 264 -25.01 4.23 -13.10
N ALA A 265 -24.16 4.96 -12.34
CA ALA A 265 -23.73 4.64 -10.98
C ALA A 265 -23.80 5.87 -10.05
N PRO A 266 -24.33 5.75 -8.82
CA PRO A 266 -24.05 6.69 -7.74
C PRO A 266 -22.94 6.21 -6.78
N SER A 267 -22.19 7.22 -6.32
CA SER A 267 -21.36 7.35 -5.10
C SER A 267 -20.31 6.27 -4.78
N ALA A 268 -19.06 6.60 -5.14
CA ALA A 268 -17.84 5.86 -4.89
C ALA A 268 -17.42 5.78 -3.41
N LEU A 269 -16.58 4.78 -3.11
CA LEU A 269 -15.92 4.57 -1.83
C LEU A 269 -14.82 5.60 -1.58
N SER A 270 -14.76 6.15 -0.36
CA SER A 270 -13.55 6.74 0.21
C SER A 270 -13.21 5.99 1.49
N SER A 271 -11.95 5.55 1.62
CA SER A 271 -11.44 5.01 2.89
C SER A 271 -11.19 6.17 3.85
N GLY A 272 -12.25 6.66 4.49
CA GLY A 272 -12.23 7.77 5.45
C GLY A 272 -11.46 7.51 6.76
N ALA A 273 -10.60 6.48 6.82
CA ALA A 273 -9.82 6.13 8.02
C ALA A 273 -8.29 6.17 7.80
N TRP A 274 -7.83 6.60 6.63
CA TRP A 274 -6.40 6.87 6.35
C TRP A 274 -6.18 8.29 5.80
N ALA A 275 -7.13 9.19 6.04
CA ALA A 275 -7.15 10.53 5.47
C ALA A 275 -6.50 11.55 6.42
N SER A 276 -5.69 12.42 5.81
CA SER A 276 -4.93 13.53 6.37
C SER A 276 -3.83 13.15 7.38
N THR A 277 -2.70 12.69 6.86
CA THR A 277 -1.43 12.87 7.56
C THR A 277 -0.54 13.75 6.70
N ILE A 278 -0.31 14.99 7.15
CA ILE A 278 0.88 15.73 6.74
C ILE A 278 2.05 14.82 7.11
N TRP A 279 2.95 14.54 6.18
CA TRP A 279 4.12 13.74 6.52
C TRP A 279 4.87 14.56 7.57
N GLY A 280 4.89 14.06 8.80
CA GLY A 280 5.33 14.82 9.97
C GLY A 280 6.79 15.27 9.83
N ASP A 281 7.08 16.40 10.47
CA ASP A 281 8.43 16.96 10.62
C ASP A 281 9.35 16.05 11.45
#